data_AF-B7JYF2-F1
#
_entry.id   AF-B7JYF2-F1
#
_cell.length_a   1.000
_cell.length_b   1.000
_cell.length_c   1.000
_cell.angle_alpha   90.00
_cell.angle_beta   90.00
_cell.angle_gamma   90.00
#
_symmetry.space_group_name_H-M   'P 1'
#
loop_
_entity.id
_entity.type
_entity.pdbx_description
1 polymer ?
#
loop_
_entity_poly.entity_id
_entity_poly.type
_entity_poly.pdbx_seq_one_letter_code
_entity_poly.pdbx_strand_id
1 'polypeptide(L)'
;MNTDNHPLHILVIEDKKYRQTISLEKKIYSLGRHPNNSILICDQKASRYHATLMRRQKDYNGHYSYWIVDGDMQGNKSLNGIYVNGEKCLAKELKNGDLINFGCQVNATYHALTDWSNTIVDIDKIKFDPFSKQSLDLEAAHTPTLTAMSSIQNNHISGGFLPNHLNSYQSNASNTEETILPDNRHDPLTQLPNQFLFSERLSLTLKNAQQNNSLMAVGLLTINHFDHIYEDFGCPIAEQLLQEIAQTLNSSVRYDDLVARLGKNEFGFIFSKIRYAQDREIICEKLLNSVAQSFTLSGNQLQLSANIGIALYPHDGLNTETLLQQAKVILLNDYKQDQDVHKNPAFLTC
;
A
#
# COMPACT_ATOMS: atom_id res chain seq x y z
N MET A 1 25.66 -8.26 -11.99
CA MET A 1 25.36 -9.41 -11.11
C MET A 1 24.43 -8.93 -10.01
N ASN A 2 23.42 -9.75 -9.73
CA ASN A 2 22.33 -9.62 -8.75
C ASN A 2 21.32 -8.48 -8.96
N THR A 3 20.40 -8.68 -9.89
CA THR A 3 19.00 -8.35 -9.61
C THR A 3 18.48 -9.46 -8.71
N ASP A 4 18.53 -9.27 -7.40
CA ASP A 4 17.86 -10.17 -6.45
C ASP A 4 16.36 -10.08 -6.71
N ASN A 5 15.84 -10.96 -7.56
CA ASN A 5 14.43 -11.02 -7.92
C ASN A 5 13.67 -11.68 -6.76
N HIS A 6 13.51 -10.95 -5.66
CA HIS A 6 12.71 -11.40 -4.54
C HIS A 6 11.23 -11.40 -4.96
N PRO A 7 10.46 -12.43 -4.57
CA PRO A 7 9.05 -12.49 -4.90
C PRO A 7 8.32 -11.24 -4.44
N LEU A 8 7.50 -10.67 -5.32
CA LEU A 8 6.59 -9.61 -4.91
C LEU A 8 5.48 -10.24 -4.07
N HIS A 9 5.37 -9.77 -2.83
CA HIS A 9 4.36 -10.24 -1.89
C HIS A 9 3.18 -9.28 -1.87
N ILE A 10 1.99 -9.79 -2.19
CA ILE A 10 0.76 -9.01 -2.26
C ILE A 10 -0.26 -9.64 -1.34
N LEU A 11 -0.97 -8.81 -0.59
CA LEU A 11 -2.19 -9.19 0.11
C LEU A 11 -3.36 -8.43 -0.49
N VAL A 12 -4.34 -9.17 -1.02
CA VAL A 12 -5.60 -8.62 -1.47
C VAL A 12 -6.62 -8.86 -0.38
N ILE A 13 -7.17 -7.80 0.22
CA ILE A 13 -8.23 -7.89 1.22
C ILE A 13 -9.53 -7.45 0.56
N GLU A 14 -10.61 -8.19 0.79
CA GLU A 14 -11.91 -7.86 0.25
C GLU A 14 -13.05 -8.21 1.19
N ASP A 15 -14.11 -7.41 1.10
CA ASP A 15 -15.43 -7.71 1.64
C ASP A 15 -16.49 -7.56 0.54
N LYS A 16 -17.77 -7.46 0.91
CA LYS A 16 -18.87 -7.32 -0.06
C LYS A 16 -18.88 -5.99 -0.83
N LYS A 17 -18.15 -4.98 -0.37
CA LYS A 17 -18.18 -3.59 -0.87
C LYS A 17 -16.80 -3.09 -1.31
N TYR A 18 -15.73 -3.56 -0.68
CA TYR A 18 -14.40 -3.00 -0.82
C TYR A 18 -13.38 -4.08 -1.14
N ARG A 19 -12.41 -3.73 -1.98
CA ARG A 19 -11.24 -4.54 -2.30
C ARG A 19 -9.99 -3.66 -2.24
N GLN A 20 -9.03 -4.05 -1.43
CA GLN A 20 -7.77 -3.36 -1.24
C GLN A 20 -6.61 -4.29 -1.58
N THR A 21 -5.69 -3.83 -2.42
CA THR A 21 -4.45 -4.55 -2.76
C THR A 21 -3.28 -3.89 -2.05
N ILE A 22 -2.48 -4.67 -1.32
CA ILE A 22 -1.40 -4.18 -0.46
C ILE A 22 -0.10 -4.87 -0.85
N SER A 23 0.91 -4.09 -1.23
CA SER A 23 2.31 -4.55 -1.36
C SER A 23 2.92 -4.75 0.03
N LEU A 24 3.40 -5.97 0.31
CA LEU A 24 3.97 -6.31 1.61
C LEU A 24 5.51 -6.18 1.60
N GLU A 25 6.01 -5.10 2.17
CA GLU A 25 7.43 -4.74 2.20
C GLU A 25 8.00 -4.72 3.64
N LYS A 26 7.17 -4.39 4.63
CA LYS A 26 7.57 -4.24 6.03
C LYS A 26 7.76 -5.60 6.71
N LYS A 27 8.61 -5.64 7.74
CA LYS A 27 8.83 -6.87 8.52
C LYS A 27 7.58 -7.34 9.26
N ILE A 28 6.73 -6.42 9.72
CA ILE A 28 5.55 -6.72 10.51
C ILE A 28 4.40 -5.84 10.03
N TYR A 29 3.23 -6.44 9.86
CA TYR A 29 1.96 -5.73 9.71
C TYR A 29 1.00 -6.21 10.78
N SER A 30 0.43 -5.29 11.54
CA SER A 30 -0.73 -5.56 12.38
C SER A 30 -2.00 -5.43 11.55
N LEU A 31 -2.96 -6.31 11.78
CA LEU A 31 -4.25 -6.35 11.10
C LEU A 31 -5.36 -6.34 12.14
N GLY A 32 -6.42 -5.56 11.93
CA GLY A 32 -7.58 -5.56 12.82
C GLY A 32 -8.50 -4.38 12.57
N ARG A 33 -9.63 -4.33 13.27
CA ARG A 33 -10.58 -3.21 13.14
C ARG A 33 -10.07 -1.92 13.78
N HIS A 34 -9.08 -2.02 14.68
CA HIS A 34 -8.58 -0.82 15.36
C HIS A 34 -7.77 0.02 14.37
N PRO A 35 -7.95 1.34 14.39
CA PRO A 35 -7.28 2.23 13.46
C PRO A 35 -5.74 2.13 13.46
N ASN A 36 -5.10 1.86 14.59
CA ASN A 36 -3.63 1.76 14.70
C ASN A 36 -3.00 0.54 13.99
N ASN A 37 -3.80 -0.31 13.35
CA ASN A 37 -3.25 -1.43 12.59
C ASN A 37 -2.63 -0.95 11.28
N SER A 38 -1.52 -1.60 10.88
CA SER A 38 -0.91 -1.37 9.57
C SER A 38 -1.87 -1.67 8.41
N ILE A 39 -2.79 -2.60 8.62
CA ILE A 39 -3.82 -3.00 7.67
C ILE A 39 -5.17 -3.06 8.39
N LEU A 40 -6.14 -2.29 7.93
CA LEU A 40 -7.43 -2.19 8.58
C LEU A 40 -8.38 -3.30 8.10
N ILE A 41 -9.07 -3.95 9.03
CA ILE A 41 -10.16 -4.89 8.73
C ILE A 41 -11.47 -4.20 9.07
N CYS A 42 -12.20 -3.75 8.04
CA CYS A 42 -13.42 -2.97 8.16
C CYS A 42 -14.66 -3.80 8.53
N ASP A 43 -14.59 -4.52 9.65
CA ASP A 43 -15.72 -5.29 10.18
C ASP A 43 -15.77 -5.26 11.70
N GLN A 44 -16.96 -4.99 12.26
CA GLN A 44 -17.14 -4.91 13.71
C GLN A 44 -16.89 -6.24 14.42
N LYS A 45 -17.02 -7.39 13.74
CA LYS A 45 -16.69 -8.70 14.30
C LYS A 45 -15.19 -8.97 14.31
N ALA A 46 -14.36 -8.20 13.61
CA ALA A 46 -12.92 -8.34 13.75
C ALA A 46 -12.45 -7.80 15.11
N SER A 47 -11.48 -8.47 15.75
CA SER A 47 -10.79 -7.92 16.93
C SER A 47 -10.07 -6.62 16.61
N ARG A 48 -9.86 -5.78 17.65
CA ARG A 48 -9.09 -4.54 17.56
C ARG A 48 -7.71 -4.80 16.95
N TYR A 49 -6.99 -5.80 17.45
CA TYR A 49 -5.81 -6.39 16.84
C TYR A 49 -6.15 -7.86 16.56
N HIS A 50 -6.45 -8.18 15.31
CA HIS A 50 -6.97 -9.48 14.89
C HIS A 50 -5.88 -10.43 14.44
N ALA A 51 -4.91 -9.94 13.68
CA ALA A 51 -3.84 -10.76 13.15
C ALA A 51 -2.54 -9.97 13.10
N THR A 52 -1.43 -10.71 13.01
CA THR A 52 -0.13 -10.14 12.72
C THR A 52 0.50 -10.90 11.56
N LEU A 53 0.88 -10.19 10.50
CA LEU A 53 1.74 -10.71 9.44
C LEU A 53 3.20 -10.44 9.78
N MET A 54 4.04 -11.46 9.69
CA MET A 54 5.46 -11.39 10.01
C MET A 54 6.30 -11.93 8.86
N ARG A 55 7.26 -11.13 8.42
CA ARG A 55 8.28 -11.51 7.45
C ARG A 55 9.35 -12.37 8.12
N ARG A 56 9.60 -13.57 7.60
CA ARG A 56 10.67 -14.47 8.06
C ARG A 56 11.58 -14.85 6.91
N GLN A 57 12.89 -14.74 7.12
CA GLN A 57 13.88 -15.21 6.15
C GLN A 57 13.78 -16.73 5.99
N LYS A 58 13.81 -17.18 4.74
CA LYS A 58 13.85 -18.59 4.36
C LYS A 58 15.27 -19.09 4.24
N ASP A 59 16.18 -18.25 3.75
CA ASP A 59 17.56 -18.60 3.50
C ASP A 59 18.49 -17.40 3.69
N TYR A 60 19.80 -17.67 3.58
CA TYR A 60 20.86 -16.66 3.63
C TYR A 60 20.94 -15.80 2.37
N ASN A 61 20.18 -16.13 1.32
CA ASN A 61 20.16 -15.43 0.04
C ASN A 61 19.12 -14.30 0.00
N GLY A 62 18.50 -13.98 1.15
CA GLY A 62 17.54 -12.89 1.28
C GLY A 62 16.11 -13.25 0.92
N HIS A 63 15.82 -14.49 0.52
CA HIS A 63 14.43 -14.91 0.32
C HIS A 63 13.69 -14.90 1.65
N TYR A 64 12.43 -14.49 1.62
CA TYR A 64 11.58 -14.46 2.79
C TYR A 64 10.17 -14.93 2.47
N SER A 65 9.41 -15.22 3.53
CA SER A 65 7.99 -15.54 3.45
C SER A 65 7.24 -14.78 4.54
N TYR A 66 5.95 -14.56 4.31
CA TYR A 66 5.08 -14.05 5.34
C TYR A 66 4.40 -15.19 6.09
N TRP A 67 4.37 -15.03 7.41
CA TRP A 67 3.59 -15.84 8.32
C TRP A 67 2.43 -15.01 8.83
N ILE A 68 1.23 -15.59 8.89
CA ILE A 68 0.11 -14.98 9.61
C ILE A 68 0.01 -15.61 10.99
N VAL A 69 -0.24 -14.78 12.00
CA VAL A 69 -0.43 -15.16 13.40
C VAL A 69 -1.77 -14.62 13.89
N ASP A 70 -2.51 -15.44 14.63
CA ASP A 70 -3.78 -15.08 15.28
C ASP A 70 -3.52 -14.18 16.48
N GLY A 71 -3.96 -12.92 16.38
CA GLY A 71 -3.82 -11.93 17.43
C GLY A 71 -2.67 -10.93 17.24
N ASP A 72 -2.30 -10.31 18.35
CA ASP A 72 -1.20 -9.36 18.44
C ASP A 72 0.14 -10.01 18.85
N MET A 73 1.20 -9.22 18.82
CA MET A 73 2.56 -9.64 19.22
C MET A 73 2.72 -9.84 20.74
N GLN A 74 1.70 -9.51 21.54
CA GLN A 74 1.68 -9.69 23.00
C GLN A 74 1.05 -11.04 23.39
N GLY A 75 0.56 -11.81 22.41
CA GLY A 75 -0.06 -13.11 22.62
C GLY A 75 -1.58 -13.06 22.81
N ASN A 76 -2.21 -11.89 22.66
CA ASN A 76 -3.65 -11.77 22.72
C ASN A 76 -4.25 -12.24 21.40
N LYS A 77 -5.02 -13.33 21.42
CA LYS A 77 -5.67 -13.90 20.24
C LYS A 77 -6.86 -13.08 19.80
N SER A 78 -7.24 -13.21 18.53
CA SER A 78 -8.52 -12.67 18.07
C SER A 78 -9.70 -13.44 18.68
N LEU A 79 -10.87 -12.78 18.72
CA LEU A 79 -12.08 -13.37 19.29
C LEU A 79 -12.63 -14.49 18.40
N ASN A 80 -12.62 -14.29 17.08
CA ASN A 80 -13.23 -15.21 16.12
C ASN A 80 -12.21 -16.16 15.45
N GLY A 81 -10.91 -15.91 15.65
CA GLY A 81 -9.81 -16.69 15.08
C GLY A 81 -9.56 -16.40 13.61
N ILE A 82 -8.43 -16.90 13.13
CA ILE A 82 -8.01 -16.84 11.73
C ILE A 82 -8.16 -18.22 11.09
N TYR A 83 -8.62 -18.23 9.84
CA TYR A 83 -8.76 -19.43 9.03
C TYR A 83 -7.95 -19.27 7.75
N VAL A 84 -7.08 -20.23 7.44
CA VAL A 84 -6.32 -20.28 6.18
C VAL A 84 -6.77 -21.50 5.40
N ASN A 85 -7.30 -21.29 4.20
CA ASN A 85 -7.93 -22.31 3.36
C ASN A 85 -9.03 -23.09 4.10
N GLY A 86 -9.81 -22.39 4.94
CA GLY A 86 -10.90 -22.96 5.74
C GLY A 86 -10.47 -23.60 7.07
N GLU A 87 -9.17 -23.78 7.31
CA GLU A 87 -8.66 -24.36 8.54
C GLU A 87 -8.32 -23.28 9.57
N LYS A 88 -8.86 -23.39 10.79
CA LYS A 88 -8.51 -22.49 11.89
C LYS A 88 -7.05 -22.68 12.28
N CYS A 89 -6.27 -21.60 12.35
CA CYS A 89 -4.86 -21.67 12.70
C CYS A 89 -4.45 -20.55 13.67
N LEU A 90 -3.46 -20.84 14.52
CA LEU A 90 -2.82 -19.84 15.38
C LEU A 90 -1.62 -19.17 14.71
N ALA A 91 -0.91 -19.91 13.86
CA ALA A 91 0.16 -19.40 13.03
C ALA A 91 0.29 -20.29 11.78
N LYS A 92 0.51 -19.68 10.62
CA LYS A 92 0.74 -20.42 9.36
C LYS A 92 1.68 -19.63 8.46
N GLU A 93 2.62 -20.33 7.84
CA GLU A 93 3.36 -19.79 6.70
C GLU A 93 2.41 -19.66 5.51
N LEU A 94 2.36 -18.48 4.90
CA LEU A 94 1.50 -18.22 3.75
C LEU A 94 2.19 -18.64 2.44
N LYS A 95 1.41 -19.31 1.61
CA LYS A 95 1.77 -19.76 0.26
C LYS A 95 0.96 -18.99 -0.78
N ASN A 96 1.53 -18.84 -1.97
CA ASN A 96 0.84 -18.18 -3.08
C ASN A 96 -0.54 -18.81 -3.31
N GLY A 97 -1.59 -17.98 -3.31
CA GLY A 97 -2.99 -18.38 -3.46
C GLY A 97 -3.72 -18.70 -2.15
N ASP A 98 -3.07 -18.62 -0.98
CA ASP A 98 -3.74 -18.89 0.29
C ASP A 98 -4.88 -17.90 0.54
N LEU A 99 -6.07 -18.45 0.82
CA LEU A 99 -7.26 -17.71 1.22
C LEU A 99 -7.31 -17.61 2.75
N ILE A 100 -7.48 -16.41 3.26
CA ILE A 100 -7.48 -16.06 4.67
C ILE A 100 -8.84 -15.49 5.01
N ASN A 101 -9.49 -16.01 6.05
CA ASN A 101 -10.71 -15.42 6.62
C ASN A 101 -10.47 -15.05 8.09
N PHE A 102 -10.94 -13.87 8.48
CA PHE A 102 -10.75 -13.30 9.81
C PHE A 102 -11.95 -13.54 10.74
N GLY A 103 -12.63 -14.68 10.58
CA GLY A 103 -13.83 -15.02 11.34
C GLY A 103 -14.98 -14.00 11.17
N CYS A 104 -14.99 -13.29 10.05
CA CYS A 104 -15.98 -12.27 9.70
C CYS A 104 -16.20 -12.27 8.17
N GLN A 105 -16.93 -11.28 7.65
CA GLN A 105 -17.23 -11.21 6.20
C GLN A 105 -16.03 -10.75 5.34
N VAL A 106 -14.90 -10.44 5.98
CA VAL A 106 -13.67 -10.02 5.29
C VAL A 106 -12.83 -11.24 4.98
N ASN A 107 -12.44 -11.35 3.71
CA ASN A 107 -11.49 -12.33 3.21
C ASN A 107 -10.21 -11.64 2.76
N ALA A 108 -9.12 -12.38 2.69
CA ALA A 108 -7.92 -11.94 2.04
C ALA A 108 -7.29 -13.08 1.24
N THR A 109 -6.64 -12.75 0.13
CA THR A 109 -5.85 -13.70 -0.66
C THR A 109 -4.39 -13.21 -0.66
N TYR A 110 -3.48 -14.13 -0.36
CA TYR A 110 -2.06 -13.84 -0.37
C TYR A 110 -1.39 -14.36 -1.64
N HIS A 111 -0.57 -13.53 -2.26
CA HIS A 111 0.19 -13.89 -3.46
C HIS A 111 1.69 -13.66 -3.24
N ALA A 112 2.50 -14.61 -3.70
CA ALA A 112 3.96 -14.51 -3.73
C ALA A 112 4.40 -14.80 -5.17
N LEU A 113 4.62 -13.74 -5.94
CA LEU A 113 4.89 -13.83 -7.37
C LEU A 113 6.41 -13.86 -7.59
N THR A 114 6.95 -15.04 -7.94
CA THR A 114 8.40 -15.24 -8.15
C THR A 114 8.85 -14.99 -9.59
N ASP A 115 7.96 -15.13 -10.57
CA ASP A 115 8.25 -14.92 -11.99
C ASP A 115 6.99 -14.38 -12.71
N TRP A 116 7.12 -13.31 -13.48
CA TRP A 116 6.05 -12.83 -14.38
C TRP A 116 5.91 -13.68 -15.66
N SER A 117 6.12 -14.99 -15.59
CA SER A 117 5.95 -15.86 -16.74
C SER A 117 4.47 -16.07 -17.06
N ASN A 118 3.95 -15.19 -17.92
CA ASN A 118 2.95 -15.43 -18.97
C ASN A 118 2.04 -16.66 -18.83
N THR A 119 1.31 -16.78 -17.72
CA THR A 119 0.17 -17.70 -17.69
C THR A 119 -1.00 -16.96 -18.30
N ILE A 120 -1.14 -17.10 -19.62
CA ILE A 120 -2.35 -16.71 -20.34
C ILE A 120 -3.48 -17.56 -19.75
N VAL A 121 -4.33 -16.93 -18.95
CA VAL A 121 -5.61 -17.52 -18.53
C VAL A 121 -6.59 -17.21 -19.66
N ASP A 122 -7.07 -18.27 -20.30
CA ASP A 122 -8.11 -18.19 -21.31
C ASP A 122 -9.43 -17.75 -20.66
N ILE A 123 -9.76 -16.47 -20.77
CA ILE A 123 -10.95 -15.86 -20.16
C ILE A 123 -12.23 -16.52 -20.69
N ASP A 124 -12.20 -17.07 -21.91
CA ASP A 124 -13.34 -17.78 -22.52
C ASP A 124 -13.62 -19.15 -21.87
N LYS A 125 -12.68 -19.67 -21.07
CA LYS A 125 -12.89 -20.88 -20.25
C LYS A 125 -13.52 -20.59 -18.90
N ILE A 126 -13.56 -19.32 -18.47
CA ILE A 126 -14.32 -18.90 -17.29
C ILE A 126 -15.76 -18.62 -17.75
N LYS A 127 -16.51 -19.68 -18.04
CA LYS A 127 -17.96 -19.55 -18.23
C LYS A 127 -18.61 -19.25 -16.88
N PHE A 128 -18.77 -17.96 -16.59
CA PHE A 128 -19.75 -17.47 -15.63
C PHE A 128 -21.13 -17.65 -16.28
N ASP A 129 -21.86 -18.70 -15.90
CA ASP A 129 -23.29 -18.81 -16.23
C ASP A 129 -24.10 -18.18 -15.09
N PRO A 130 -24.72 -16.99 -15.28
CA PRO A 130 -25.41 -16.29 -14.21
C PRO A 130 -26.77 -16.91 -13.86
N PHE A 131 -27.23 -17.94 -14.59
CA PHE A 131 -28.56 -18.55 -14.37
C PHE A 131 -28.60 -20.05 -14.67
N SER A 132 -28.22 -20.89 -13.69
CA SER A 132 -28.74 -22.26 -13.63
C SER A 132 -29.04 -22.69 -12.18
N LYS A 133 -30.34 -22.71 -11.84
CA LYS A 133 -30.88 -23.51 -10.72
C LYS A 133 -31.13 -24.92 -11.24
N GLN A 134 -30.52 -25.94 -10.63
CA GLN A 134 -31.03 -27.33 -10.47
C GLN A 134 -29.99 -28.10 -9.64
N SER A 135 -30.24 -28.35 -8.35
CA SER A 135 -30.82 -29.58 -7.75
C SER A 135 -29.83 -30.74 -7.61
N LEU A 136 -29.83 -31.32 -6.40
CA LEU A 136 -29.05 -32.45 -5.89
C LEU A 136 -28.82 -33.61 -6.87
N ASP A 137 -27.68 -34.30 -6.75
CA ASP A 137 -27.65 -35.69 -6.26
C ASP A 137 -26.23 -36.18 -5.91
N LEU A 138 -26.17 -37.02 -4.87
CA LEU A 138 -25.01 -37.79 -4.45
C LEU A 138 -24.74 -38.93 -5.44
N GLU A 139 -23.48 -39.24 -5.75
CA GLU A 139 -23.03 -40.64 -5.85
C GLU A 139 -21.49 -40.77 -5.87
N ALA A 140 -21.06 -41.98 -5.53
CA ALA A 140 -19.77 -42.33 -4.96
C ALA A 140 -18.70 -42.79 -5.96
N ALA A 141 -17.46 -42.83 -5.45
CA ALA A 141 -16.39 -43.79 -5.74
C ALA A 141 -15.69 -43.75 -7.11
N HIS A 142 -14.36 -43.51 -7.11
CA HIS A 142 -13.33 -44.56 -7.19
C HIS A 142 -11.94 -43.97 -7.52
N THR A 143 -10.95 -44.39 -6.73
CA THR A 143 -9.51 -44.37 -7.04
C THR A 143 -9.20 -45.31 -8.23
N PRO A 144 -8.09 -45.11 -8.97
CA PRO A 144 -6.88 -45.86 -8.61
C PRO A 144 -5.53 -45.16 -8.84
N THR A 145 -4.57 -45.68 -8.09
CA THR A 145 -3.12 -45.49 -8.05
C THR A 145 -2.39 -46.24 -9.20
N LEU A 146 -1.09 -45.94 -9.35
CA LEU A 146 0.05 -46.70 -9.93
C LEU A 146 0.63 -46.05 -11.20
N THR A 147 1.93 -46.03 -11.54
CA THR A 147 3.23 -46.34 -10.92
C THR A 147 4.32 -45.90 -11.92
N ALA A 148 5.51 -45.56 -11.37
CA ALA A 148 6.84 -45.37 -11.94
C ALA A 148 7.22 -45.93 -13.33
N MET A 149 8.19 -45.27 -14.00
CA MET A 149 9.56 -45.79 -14.30
C MET A 149 10.35 -44.81 -15.21
N SER A 150 11.53 -44.35 -14.78
CA SER A 150 12.91 -44.58 -15.35
C SER A 150 13.14 -44.04 -16.78
N SER A 151 14.26 -43.46 -17.23
CA SER A 151 15.71 -43.45 -16.91
C SER A 151 16.37 -42.48 -17.93
N ILE A 152 17.55 -41.87 -17.74
CA ILE A 152 18.92 -42.23 -18.24
C ILE A 152 19.72 -40.90 -18.18
N GLN A 153 20.71 -40.70 -17.29
CA GLN A 153 22.18 -40.86 -17.42
C GLN A 153 22.99 -39.86 -18.31
N ASN A 154 23.82 -39.06 -17.61
CA ASN A 154 25.24 -38.70 -17.80
C ASN A 154 25.79 -37.99 -19.06
N ASN A 155 26.51 -36.86 -18.86
CA ASN A 155 27.99 -36.86 -18.97
C ASN A 155 28.69 -35.58 -18.44
N HIS A 156 29.88 -35.79 -17.87
CA HIS A 156 30.89 -34.81 -17.41
C HIS A 156 31.80 -34.34 -18.56
N ILE A 157 32.40 -33.14 -18.46
CA ILE A 157 33.86 -32.87 -18.30
C ILE A 157 34.20 -31.36 -18.40
N SER A 158 35.19 -30.98 -17.57
CA SER A 158 35.91 -29.76 -17.22
C SER A 158 36.44 -28.79 -18.29
N GLY A 159 36.72 -27.53 -17.88
CA GLY A 159 37.87 -26.72 -18.35
C GLY A 159 37.64 -25.20 -18.36
N GLY A 160 38.57 -24.42 -17.77
CA GLY A 160 38.44 -22.97 -17.53
C GLY A 160 38.77 -22.04 -18.72
N PHE A 161 38.93 -20.75 -18.39
CA PHE A 161 39.37 -19.56 -19.16
C PHE A 161 38.32 -18.43 -19.36
N LEU A 162 38.57 -17.31 -18.65
CA LEU A 162 38.31 -15.91 -19.06
C LEU A 162 39.57 -15.39 -19.80
N PRO A 163 39.62 -14.22 -20.50
CA PRO A 163 38.64 -13.12 -20.63
C PRO A 163 38.52 -12.48 -22.07
N ASN A 164 37.79 -11.36 -22.13
CA ASN A 164 37.70 -10.28 -23.16
C ASN A 164 36.50 -10.33 -24.12
N HIS A 165 35.61 -9.33 -24.05
CA HIS A 165 35.67 -8.13 -24.89
C HIS A 165 34.50 -7.16 -24.62
N LEU A 166 34.85 -5.88 -24.67
CA LEU A 166 34.03 -4.67 -24.67
C LEU A 166 33.32 -4.50 -26.04
N ASN A 167 32.24 -3.72 -26.04
CA ASN A 167 31.49 -3.12 -27.17
C ASN A 167 30.45 -4.01 -27.89
N SER A 168 29.18 -3.64 -27.81
CA SER A 168 28.64 -2.55 -28.66
C SER A 168 27.15 -2.32 -28.38
N TYR A 169 26.81 -1.04 -28.17
CA TYR A 169 25.46 -0.56 -28.43
C TYR A 169 25.21 -0.72 -29.94
N GLN A 170 24.33 -1.65 -30.30
CA GLN A 170 23.61 -1.59 -31.57
C GLN A 170 22.13 -1.76 -31.29
N SER A 171 21.47 -0.62 -31.43
CA SER A 171 20.05 -0.45 -31.65
C SER A 171 19.53 -1.43 -32.70
N ASN A 172 18.52 -2.22 -32.34
CA ASN A 172 17.49 -2.63 -33.26
C ASN A 172 16.16 -2.25 -32.63
N ALA A 173 15.60 -1.15 -33.12
CA ALA A 173 14.22 -0.78 -32.91
C ALA A 173 13.34 -1.80 -33.65
N SER A 174 12.61 -2.61 -32.88
CA SER A 174 11.40 -3.27 -33.34
C SER A 174 10.30 -2.92 -32.34
N ASN A 175 9.43 -2.01 -32.77
CA ASN A 175 8.18 -1.69 -32.09
C ASN A 175 7.37 -2.97 -31.91
N THR A 176 7.02 -3.30 -30.66
CA THR A 176 5.69 -3.78 -30.23
C THR A 176 5.73 -4.01 -28.71
N GLU A 177 4.96 -3.18 -28.01
CA GLU A 177 4.12 -3.53 -26.85
C GLU A 177 4.73 -4.43 -25.76
N GLU A 178 5.22 -3.81 -24.68
CA GLU A 178 5.15 -4.42 -23.35
C GLU A 178 4.21 -3.58 -22.48
N THR A 179 2.96 -4.02 -22.45
CA THR A 179 1.89 -3.54 -21.58
C THR A 179 2.32 -3.72 -20.13
N ILE A 180 2.87 -2.67 -19.53
CA ILE A 180 2.95 -2.54 -18.07
C ILE A 180 1.52 -2.74 -17.56
N LEU A 181 1.30 -3.75 -16.71
CA LEU A 181 0.00 -3.98 -16.07
C LEU A 181 -0.58 -2.63 -15.61
N PRO A 182 -1.75 -2.21 -16.10
CA PRO A 182 -2.44 -1.07 -15.53
C PRO A 182 -2.80 -1.44 -14.07
N ASP A 183 -2.82 -0.46 -13.18
CA ASP A 183 -3.47 -0.54 -11.84
C ASP A 183 -2.68 -0.95 -10.59
N ASN A 184 -1.40 -0.58 -10.46
CA ASN A 184 -0.82 -0.42 -9.10
C ASN A 184 -0.01 0.85 -8.90
N ARG A 185 -0.38 1.94 -9.59
CA ARG A 185 0.25 3.28 -9.46
C ARG A 185 -0.62 4.29 -8.71
N HIS A 186 -1.88 3.93 -8.43
CA HIS A 186 -2.85 4.75 -7.73
C HIS A 186 -3.37 4.02 -6.50
N ASP A 187 -3.77 4.78 -5.49
CA ASP A 187 -4.48 4.29 -4.31
C ASP A 187 -5.91 3.89 -4.72
N PRO A 188 -6.37 2.66 -4.42
CA PRO A 188 -7.66 2.16 -4.91
C PRO A 188 -8.87 2.90 -4.33
N LEU A 189 -8.72 3.53 -3.15
CA LEU A 189 -9.83 4.25 -2.51
C LEU A 189 -9.97 5.66 -3.08
N THR A 190 -8.87 6.40 -3.15
CA THR A 190 -8.87 7.84 -3.48
C THR A 190 -8.54 8.14 -4.94
N GLN A 191 -8.04 7.14 -5.69
CA GLN A 191 -7.55 7.27 -7.07
C GLN A 191 -6.36 8.24 -7.22
N LEU A 192 -5.81 8.76 -6.11
CA LEU A 192 -4.58 9.54 -6.13
C LEU A 192 -3.37 8.63 -6.39
N PRO A 193 -2.27 9.16 -6.95
CA PRO A 193 -0.97 8.51 -6.94
C PRO A 193 -0.65 7.83 -5.61
N ASN A 194 -0.16 6.60 -5.66
CA ASN A 194 0.31 5.90 -4.47
C ASN A 194 1.79 6.23 -4.16
N GLN A 195 2.32 5.67 -3.08
CA GLN A 195 3.71 5.90 -2.66
C GLN A 195 4.75 5.57 -3.74
N PHE A 196 4.51 4.56 -4.56
CA PHE A 196 5.41 4.18 -5.65
C PHE A 196 5.46 5.28 -6.72
N LEU A 197 4.31 5.69 -7.24
CA LEU A 197 4.22 6.75 -8.26
C LEU A 197 4.74 8.09 -7.71
N PHE A 198 4.46 8.40 -6.45
CA PHE A 198 4.98 9.60 -5.79
C PHE A 198 6.51 9.63 -5.79
N SER A 199 7.16 8.52 -5.41
CA SER A 199 8.62 8.43 -5.32
C SER A 199 9.30 8.53 -6.69
N GLU A 200 8.71 7.91 -7.71
CA GLU A 200 9.13 8.02 -9.11
C GLU A 200 9.05 9.48 -9.58
N ARG A 201 7.91 10.13 -9.35
CA ARG A 201 7.66 11.52 -9.76
C ARG A 201 8.52 12.52 -9.02
N LEU A 202 8.77 12.31 -7.73
CA LEU A 202 9.63 13.18 -6.92
C LEU A 202 11.07 13.15 -7.45
N SER A 203 11.57 11.96 -7.75
CA SER A 203 12.92 11.77 -8.30
C SER A 203 13.09 12.47 -9.65
N LEU A 204 12.08 12.36 -10.54
CA LEU A 204 12.08 13.04 -11.83
C LEU A 204 12.00 14.57 -11.67
N THR A 205 11.11 15.05 -10.81
CA THR A 205 10.90 16.49 -10.57
C THR A 205 12.16 17.14 -10.02
N LEU A 206 12.84 16.48 -9.08
CA LEU A 206 14.11 16.96 -8.53
C LEU A 206 15.21 17.06 -9.58
N LYS A 207 15.37 16.04 -10.43
CA LYS A 207 16.32 16.09 -11.54
C LYS A 207 16.03 17.27 -12.48
N ASN A 208 14.77 17.49 -12.80
CA ASN A 208 14.36 18.63 -13.63
C ASN A 208 14.66 19.97 -12.94
N ALA A 209 14.42 20.07 -11.63
CA ALA A 209 14.70 21.27 -10.85
C ALA A 209 16.21 21.57 -10.79
N GLN A 210 17.04 20.54 -10.61
CA GLN A 210 18.50 20.63 -10.65
C GLN A 210 19.00 21.12 -12.02
N GLN A 211 18.48 20.55 -13.11
CA GLN A 211 18.90 20.92 -14.47
C GLN A 211 18.51 22.36 -14.83
N ASN A 212 17.36 22.82 -14.36
CA ASN A 212 16.83 24.15 -14.69
C ASN A 212 17.18 25.22 -13.65
N ASN A 213 17.94 24.87 -12.60
CA ASN A 213 18.20 25.74 -11.44
C ASN A 213 16.93 26.37 -10.88
N SER A 214 15.84 25.60 -10.78
CA SER A 214 14.54 26.07 -10.31
C SER A 214 14.21 25.55 -8.92
N LEU A 215 13.39 26.30 -8.18
CA LEU A 215 12.87 25.84 -6.89
C LEU A 215 11.73 24.83 -7.11
N MET A 216 11.70 23.83 -6.24
CA MET A 216 10.57 22.92 -6.07
C MET A 216 10.36 22.65 -4.59
N ALA A 217 9.19 22.13 -4.22
CA ALA A 217 8.98 21.61 -2.87
C ALA A 217 8.41 20.20 -2.85
N VAL A 218 8.64 19.52 -1.73
CA VAL A 218 7.93 18.32 -1.33
C VAL A 218 7.20 18.59 -0.02
N GLY A 219 5.95 18.15 0.07
CA GLY A 219 5.10 18.32 1.24
C GLY A 219 4.60 16.98 1.78
N LEU A 220 4.43 16.89 3.10
CA LEU A 220 3.78 15.78 3.78
C LEU A 220 2.69 16.34 4.70
N LEU A 221 1.46 15.87 4.55
CA LEU A 221 0.30 16.27 5.36
C LEU A 221 -0.28 15.06 6.07
N THR A 222 -0.66 15.23 7.34
CA THR A 222 -1.32 14.19 8.13
C THR A 222 -2.62 14.73 8.69
N ILE A 223 -3.73 14.02 8.48
CA ILE A 223 -5.01 14.34 9.11
C ILE A 223 -4.96 13.94 10.58
N ASN A 224 -5.21 14.91 11.47
CA ASN A 224 -5.15 14.71 12.91
C ASN A 224 -6.38 13.95 13.41
N HIS A 225 -6.19 13.16 14.47
CA HIS A 225 -7.26 12.42 15.14
C HIS A 225 -8.13 11.54 14.21
N PHE A 226 -7.61 11.18 13.03
CA PHE A 226 -8.35 10.40 12.03
C PHE A 226 -8.80 9.03 12.57
N ASP A 227 -8.08 8.51 13.55
CA ASP A 227 -8.42 7.27 14.26
C ASP A 227 -9.76 7.39 14.99
N HIS A 228 -10.08 8.53 15.61
CA HIS A 228 -11.37 8.76 16.27
C HIS A 228 -12.53 8.76 15.28
N ILE A 229 -12.32 9.22 14.04
CA ILE A 229 -13.36 9.18 13.01
C ILE A 229 -13.72 7.73 12.67
N TYR A 230 -12.73 6.85 12.58
CA TYR A 230 -12.98 5.42 12.43
C TYR A 230 -13.71 4.81 13.62
N GLU A 231 -13.35 5.21 14.85
CA GLU A 231 -13.95 4.69 16.08
C GLU A 231 -15.41 5.11 16.24
N ASP A 232 -15.70 6.39 15.99
CA ASP A 232 -17.00 7.01 16.23
C ASP A 232 -17.99 6.76 15.09
N PHE A 233 -17.50 6.77 13.83
CA PHE A 233 -18.36 6.73 12.64
C PHE A 233 -18.16 5.48 11.77
N GLY A 234 -17.13 4.67 12.07
CA GLY A 234 -16.87 3.43 11.35
C GLY A 234 -16.19 3.62 9.99
N CYS A 235 -15.78 2.49 9.41
CA CYS A 235 -14.99 2.47 8.17
C CYS A 235 -15.66 3.15 6.96
N PRO A 236 -16.96 2.94 6.66
CA PRO A 236 -17.57 3.57 5.49
C PRO A 236 -17.51 5.10 5.51
N ILE A 237 -17.72 5.73 6.68
CA ILE A 237 -17.66 7.19 6.80
C ILE A 237 -16.22 7.67 6.74
N ALA A 238 -15.28 6.97 7.38
CA ALA A 238 -13.86 7.32 7.32
C ALA A 238 -13.28 7.20 5.90
N GLU A 239 -13.68 6.19 5.13
CA GLU A 239 -13.28 6.03 3.74
C GLU A 239 -13.89 7.09 2.82
N GLN A 240 -15.19 7.38 2.98
CA GLN A 240 -15.84 8.48 2.27
C GLN A 240 -15.15 9.82 2.58
N LEU A 241 -14.78 10.05 3.84
CA LEU A 241 -14.05 11.24 4.24
C LEU A 241 -12.69 11.34 3.53
N LEU A 242 -11.94 10.24 3.44
CA LEU A 242 -10.67 10.23 2.73
C LEU A 242 -10.82 10.55 1.24
N GLN A 243 -11.92 10.12 0.61
CA GLN A 243 -12.23 10.46 -0.77
C GLN A 243 -12.52 11.95 -0.94
N GLU A 244 -13.32 12.55 -0.04
CA GLU A 244 -13.61 14.00 -0.06
C GLU A 244 -12.35 14.84 0.20
N ILE A 245 -11.52 14.44 1.17
CA ILE A 245 -10.23 15.08 1.43
C ILE A 245 -9.32 14.99 0.20
N ALA A 246 -9.23 13.81 -0.43
CA ALA A 246 -8.42 13.63 -1.62
C ALA A 246 -8.85 14.55 -2.76
N GLN A 247 -10.15 14.66 -3.02
CA GLN A 247 -10.70 15.58 -4.03
C GLN A 247 -10.40 17.04 -3.68
N THR A 248 -10.60 17.42 -2.41
CA THR A 248 -10.35 18.77 -1.90
C THR A 248 -8.88 19.17 -2.06
N LEU A 249 -7.95 18.30 -1.67
CA LEU A 249 -6.52 18.52 -1.80
C LEU A 249 -6.08 18.58 -3.27
N ASN A 250 -6.59 17.68 -4.11
CA ASN A 250 -6.26 17.66 -5.53
C ASN A 250 -6.76 18.92 -6.26
N SER A 251 -7.94 19.44 -5.88
CA SER A 251 -8.45 20.72 -6.41
C SER A 251 -7.70 21.95 -5.86
N SER A 252 -6.96 21.78 -4.76
CA SER A 252 -6.19 22.85 -4.11
C SER A 252 -4.81 23.06 -4.73
N VAL A 253 -4.34 22.19 -5.61
CA VAL A 253 -3.02 22.30 -6.25
C VAL A 253 -3.15 22.61 -7.75
N ARG A 254 -2.04 22.98 -8.40
CA ARG A 254 -2.04 23.21 -9.86
C ARG A 254 -1.95 21.89 -10.61
N TYR A 255 -2.29 21.92 -11.89
CA TYR A 255 -2.22 20.73 -12.76
C TYR A 255 -0.82 20.08 -12.82
N ASP A 256 0.25 20.88 -12.76
CA ASP A 256 1.64 20.39 -12.78
C ASP A 256 2.14 19.92 -11.41
N ASP A 257 1.36 20.14 -10.35
CA ASP A 257 1.64 19.67 -9.01
C ASP A 257 1.01 18.28 -8.81
N LEU A 258 1.56 17.50 -7.89
CA LEU A 258 1.09 16.13 -7.64
C LEU A 258 0.64 15.99 -6.20
N VAL A 259 -0.54 15.43 -6.00
CA VAL A 259 -1.02 14.94 -4.70
C VAL A 259 -0.97 13.41 -4.73
N ALA A 260 -0.49 12.80 -3.66
CA ALA A 260 -0.43 11.36 -3.50
C ALA A 260 -1.02 10.94 -2.16
N ARG A 261 -1.56 9.73 -2.09
CA ARG A 261 -1.85 9.09 -0.82
C ARG A 261 -0.71 8.16 -0.43
N LEU A 262 -0.05 8.49 0.67
CA LEU A 262 1.16 7.81 1.13
C LEU A 262 0.88 6.79 2.25
N GLY A 263 -0.24 6.96 2.93
CA GLY A 263 -0.63 6.08 4.02
C GLY A 263 -2.09 6.23 4.37
N LYS A 264 -2.42 5.79 5.58
CA LYS A 264 -3.80 5.75 6.07
C LYS A 264 -4.48 7.13 6.05
N ASN A 265 -3.83 8.10 6.68
CA ASN A 265 -4.24 9.50 6.83
C ASN A 265 -3.14 10.47 6.35
N GLU A 266 -2.18 9.98 5.59
CA GLU A 266 -1.02 10.72 5.13
C GLU A 266 -1.10 10.99 3.62
N PHE A 267 -0.90 12.26 3.26
CA PHE A 267 -0.87 12.75 1.88
C PHE A 267 0.49 13.37 1.57
N GLY A 268 0.97 13.11 0.36
CA GLY A 268 2.22 13.65 -0.17
C GLY A 268 1.95 14.67 -1.26
N PHE A 269 2.79 15.71 -1.32
CA PHE A 269 2.71 16.74 -2.33
C PHE A 269 4.04 16.93 -3.04
N ILE A 270 4.00 17.15 -4.35
CA ILE A 270 5.14 17.62 -5.15
C ILE A 270 4.72 18.91 -5.83
N PHE A 271 5.42 19.99 -5.51
CA PHE A 271 5.22 21.29 -6.14
C PHE A 271 6.34 21.52 -7.14
N SER A 272 6.05 21.30 -8.42
CA SER A 272 7.07 21.18 -9.47
C SER A 272 7.82 22.48 -9.73
N LYS A 273 7.16 23.63 -9.49
CA LYS A 273 7.75 24.96 -9.66
C LYS A 273 7.25 25.92 -8.59
N ILE A 274 8.16 26.35 -7.74
CA ILE A 274 7.95 27.42 -6.78
C ILE A 274 8.68 28.67 -7.25
N ARG A 275 8.08 29.86 -7.06
CA ARG A 275 8.71 31.12 -7.49
C ARG A 275 9.64 31.65 -6.42
N TYR A 276 9.19 31.61 -5.17
CA TYR A 276 9.93 32.16 -4.03
C TYR A 276 9.84 31.24 -2.82
N ALA A 277 10.86 31.23 -1.97
CA ALA A 277 10.84 30.43 -0.74
C ALA A 277 9.66 30.77 0.18
N GLN A 278 9.20 32.03 0.16
CA GLN A 278 8.04 32.53 0.90
C GLN A 278 6.70 31.95 0.42
N ASP A 279 6.65 31.33 -0.76
CA ASP A 279 5.44 30.64 -1.23
C ASP A 279 5.13 29.42 -0.34
N ARG A 280 6.11 28.92 0.45
CA ARG A 280 5.94 27.80 1.37
C ARG A 280 4.80 28.03 2.34
N GLU A 281 4.81 29.15 3.07
CA GLU A 281 3.79 29.46 4.06
C GLU A 281 2.40 29.60 3.41
N ILE A 282 2.33 30.21 2.22
CA ILE A 282 1.08 30.38 1.46
C ILE A 282 0.51 29.03 1.04
N ILE A 283 1.36 28.11 0.57
CA ILE A 283 0.94 26.76 0.19
C ILE A 283 0.45 25.98 1.41
N CYS A 284 1.18 26.05 2.54
CA CYS A 284 0.76 25.43 3.79
C CYS A 284 -0.63 25.92 4.21
N GLU A 285 -0.81 27.23 4.32
CA GLU A 285 -2.07 27.84 4.77
C GLU A 285 -3.23 27.46 3.84
N LYS A 286 -3.01 27.49 2.51
CA LYS A 286 -4.03 27.10 1.54
C LYS A 286 -4.50 25.65 1.73
N LEU A 287 -3.57 24.71 1.91
CA LEU A 287 -3.89 23.29 2.06
C LEU A 287 -4.52 22.98 3.43
N LEU A 288 -4.03 23.61 4.49
CA LEU A 288 -4.63 23.45 5.82
C LEU A 288 -6.05 24.02 5.86
N ASN A 289 -6.27 25.20 5.28
CA ASN A 289 -7.59 25.82 5.22
C ASN A 289 -8.59 25.01 4.37
N SER A 290 -8.13 24.31 3.31
CA SER A 290 -9.03 23.47 2.53
C SER A 290 -9.46 22.21 3.29
N VAL A 291 -8.58 21.63 4.10
CA VAL A 291 -8.90 20.49 4.99
C VAL A 291 -9.72 20.93 6.22
N ALA A 292 -9.56 22.16 6.70
CA ALA A 292 -10.29 22.67 7.85
C ALA A 292 -11.79 22.95 7.57
N GLN A 293 -12.21 22.87 6.31
CA GLN A 293 -13.62 23.01 5.93
C GLN A 293 -14.46 21.87 6.51
N SER A 294 -15.74 22.13 6.78
CA SER A 294 -16.65 21.11 7.32
C SER A 294 -17.08 20.13 6.23
N PHE A 295 -16.88 18.84 6.47
CA PHE A 295 -17.32 17.76 5.60
C PHE A 295 -18.68 17.24 6.07
N THR A 296 -19.68 17.23 5.19
CA THR A 296 -21.01 16.67 5.51
C THR A 296 -21.11 15.25 4.97
N LEU A 297 -21.02 14.25 5.85
CA LEU A 297 -21.03 12.83 5.49
C LEU A 297 -22.14 12.08 6.20
N SER A 298 -23.07 11.51 5.43
CA SER A 298 -24.22 10.75 5.97
C SER A 298 -25.01 11.51 7.06
N GLY A 299 -25.11 12.84 6.91
CA GLY A 299 -25.79 13.73 7.86
C GLY A 299 -24.94 14.22 9.04
N ASN A 300 -23.69 13.75 9.19
CA ASN A 300 -22.75 14.24 10.20
C ASN A 300 -21.91 15.38 9.62
N GLN A 301 -21.69 16.45 10.40
CA GLN A 301 -20.70 17.46 10.08
C GLN A 301 -19.40 17.13 10.80
N LEU A 302 -18.34 16.92 10.03
CA LEU A 302 -17.01 16.65 10.54
C LEU A 302 -16.11 17.86 10.27
N GLN A 303 -15.48 18.36 11.31
CA GLN A 303 -14.45 19.39 11.20
C GLN A 303 -13.11 18.76 11.51
N LEU A 304 -12.15 18.95 10.61
CA LEU A 304 -10.84 18.32 10.70
C LEU A 304 -9.76 19.34 10.99
N SER A 305 -8.67 18.85 11.55
CA SER A 305 -7.39 19.54 11.54
C SER A 305 -6.34 18.63 10.90
N ALA A 306 -5.27 19.24 10.42
CA ALA A 306 -4.13 18.55 9.84
C ALA A 306 -2.85 19.30 10.17
N ASN A 307 -1.73 18.60 10.13
CA ASN A 307 -0.41 19.22 10.15
C ASN A 307 0.26 18.99 8.80
N ILE A 308 1.13 19.91 8.41
CA ILE A 308 1.88 19.83 7.15
C ILE A 308 3.34 20.23 7.35
N GLY A 309 4.24 19.45 6.75
CA GLY A 309 5.64 19.81 6.64
C GLY A 309 6.05 19.93 5.18
N ILE A 310 6.65 21.06 4.80
CA ILE A 310 7.13 21.33 3.44
C ILE A 310 8.63 21.61 3.46
N ALA A 311 9.37 20.90 2.60
CA ALA A 311 10.80 21.13 2.37
C ALA A 311 11.05 21.63 0.94
N LEU A 312 11.94 22.60 0.80
CA LEU A 312 12.29 23.28 -0.45
C LEU A 312 13.64 22.82 -1.00
N TYR A 313 13.70 22.45 -2.28
CA TYR A 313 14.97 22.35 -3.00
C TYR A 313 15.39 23.73 -3.52
N PRO A 314 16.67 24.14 -3.39
CA PRO A 314 17.79 23.43 -2.74
C PRO A 314 17.98 23.76 -1.25
N HIS A 315 17.14 24.61 -0.66
CA HIS A 315 17.34 25.16 0.69
C HIS A 315 17.39 24.12 1.82
N ASP A 316 16.49 23.13 1.76
CA ASP A 316 16.26 22.12 2.80
C ASP A 316 16.88 20.76 2.45
N GLY A 317 17.53 20.64 1.28
CA GLY A 317 18.16 19.41 0.83
C GLY A 317 18.48 19.40 -0.66
N LEU A 318 19.45 18.56 -1.05
CA LEU A 318 19.91 18.42 -2.44
C LEU A 318 19.50 17.10 -3.12
N ASN A 319 18.94 16.17 -2.34
CA ASN A 319 18.47 14.86 -2.80
C ASN A 319 17.07 14.57 -2.21
N THR A 320 16.37 13.59 -2.78
CA THR A 320 14.99 13.26 -2.40
C THR A 320 14.87 12.78 -0.95
N GLU A 321 15.83 11.99 -0.46
CA GLU A 321 15.87 11.47 0.90
C GLU A 321 15.94 12.59 1.94
N THR A 322 16.88 13.53 1.77
CA THR A 322 17.05 14.69 2.67
C THR A 322 15.81 15.58 2.66
N LEU A 323 15.22 15.84 1.49
CA LEU A 323 14.02 16.66 1.38
C LEU A 323 12.82 16.02 2.09
N LEU A 324 12.59 14.71 1.89
CA LEU A 324 11.52 13.97 2.57
C LEU A 324 11.75 13.90 4.09
N GLN A 325 12.98 13.67 4.52
CA GLN A 325 13.34 13.67 5.93
C GLN A 325 13.05 15.03 6.56
N GLN A 326 13.43 16.11 5.90
CA GLN A 326 13.20 17.46 6.41
C GLN A 326 11.72 17.82 6.45
N ALA A 327 10.95 17.48 5.41
CA ALA A 327 9.50 17.64 5.43
C ALA A 327 8.87 16.86 6.59
N LYS A 328 9.35 15.64 6.89
CA LYS A 328 8.87 14.85 8.02
C LYS A 328 9.23 15.46 9.37
N VAL A 329 10.44 16.01 9.52
CA VAL A 329 10.86 16.70 10.77
C VAL A 329 9.96 17.92 11.02
N ILE A 330 9.69 18.73 10.00
CA ILE A 330 8.80 19.90 10.11
C ILE A 330 7.40 19.44 10.53
N LEU A 331 6.83 18.45 9.84
CA LEU A 331 5.51 17.89 10.17
C LEU A 331 5.42 17.40 11.63
N LEU A 332 6.44 16.68 12.11
CA LEU A 332 6.46 16.15 13.47
C LEU A 332 6.59 17.24 14.53
N ASN A 333 7.31 18.33 14.23
CA ASN A 333 7.43 19.46 15.14
C ASN A 333 6.11 20.22 15.24
N ASP A 334 5.44 20.44 14.10
CA ASP A 334 4.12 21.07 14.01
C ASP A 334 3.08 20.28 14.82
N TYR A 335 3.01 18.97 14.59
CA TYR A 335 2.12 18.07 15.33
C TYR A 335 2.36 18.08 16.86
N LYS A 336 3.61 18.17 17.30
CA LYS A 336 3.94 18.24 18.74
C LYS A 336 3.51 19.56 19.37
N GLN A 337 3.62 20.67 18.64
CA GLN A 337 3.16 21.97 19.14
C GLN A 337 1.65 21.98 19.33
N ASP A 338 0.88 21.41 18.40
CA ASP A 338 -0.58 21.28 18.54
C ASP A 338 -0.97 20.43 19.77
N GLN A 339 -0.24 19.34 20.03
CA GLN A 339 -0.46 18.51 21.23
C GLN A 339 -0.19 19.27 22.54
N ASP A 340 0.78 20.18 22.56
CA ASP A 340 1.08 20.98 23.75
C ASP A 340 0.10 22.14 23.93
N VAL A 341 -0.45 22.71 22.85
CA VAL A 341 -1.53 23.71 22.90
C VAL A 341 -2.84 23.11 23.41
N HIS A 342 -3.19 21.88 22.98
CA HIS A 342 -4.41 21.20 23.40
C HIS A 342 -4.36 20.55 24.81
N LYS A 343 -3.24 20.64 25.53
CA LYS A 343 -3.15 20.28 26.96
C LYS A 343 -3.77 21.32 27.91
N ASN A 344 -4.34 22.40 27.38
CA ASN A 344 -5.11 23.39 28.16
C ASN A 344 -6.56 23.48 27.63
N PRO A 345 -7.43 22.51 27.94
CA PRO A 345 -8.75 22.42 27.33
C PRO A 345 -9.74 23.33 28.06
N ALA A 346 -9.90 24.56 27.59
CA ALA A 346 -11.19 25.23 27.70
C ALA A 346 -12.09 24.63 26.62
N PHE A 347 -12.90 23.65 27.03
CA PHE A 347 -13.88 22.95 26.21
C PHE A 347 -14.75 23.93 25.40
N LEU A 348 -14.80 23.75 24.08
CA LEU A 348 -15.91 24.24 23.25
C LEU A 348 -16.97 23.15 23.19
N THR A 349 -17.90 23.23 24.13
CA THR A 349 -19.29 22.78 23.97
C THR A 349 -20.13 24.00 23.60
N CYS A 350 -20.88 23.91 22.50
CA CYS A 350 -22.26 24.41 22.39
C CYS A 350 -22.94 23.72 21.22
#